data_AF-A0A7L4PJ91-F1
#
_entry.id   AF-A0A7L4PJ91-F1
#
_cell.length_a   1.000
_cell.length_b   1.000
_cell.length_c   1.000
_cell.angle_alpha   90.00
_cell.angle_beta   90.00
_cell.angle_gamma   90.00
#
_symmetry.space_group_name_H-M   'P 1'
#
loop_
_entity.id
_entity.type
_entity.pdbx_description
1 polymer ?
#
loop_
_entity_poly.entity_id
_entity_poly.type
_entity_poly.pdbx_seq_one_letter_code
_entity_poly.pdbx_strand_id
1 'polypeptide(L)' 'MLIVMDPEEISKKYSMRELRPVAKKYGIATRCVKKIDIIKALPPEALAELTK' A
#
# COMPACT_ATOMS: atom_id res chain seq x y z
N MET A 1 10.24 9.79 -12.61
CA MET A 1 10.61 10.20 -11.24
C MET A 1 10.08 9.12 -10.31
N LEU A 2 10.93 8.17 -9.92
CA LEU A 2 10.54 7.08 -9.04
C LEU A 2 10.33 7.67 -7.64
N ILE A 3 9.08 7.67 -7.19
CA ILE A 3 8.70 8.10 -5.85
C ILE A 3 9.19 7.00 -4.89
N VAL A 4 10.35 7.22 -4.28
CA VAL A 4 10.78 6.44 -3.11
C VAL A 4 9.98 6.92 -1.90
N MET A 5 8.66 6.80 -1.94
CA MET A 5 7.84 7.16 -0.79
C MET A 5 7.97 6.04 0.24
N ASP A 6 8.48 6.39 1.42
CA ASP A 6 8.78 5.41 2.46
C ASP A 6 7.52 4.66 2.90
N PRO A 7 7.60 3.34 3.08
CA PRO A 7 6.46 2.55 3.52
C PRO A 7 5.95 2.98 4.89
N GLU A 8 6.79 3.63 5.70
CA GLU A 8 6.41 4.22 6.99
C GLU A 8 5.50 5.44 6.82
N GLU A 9 5.77 6.34 5.88
CA GLU A 9 4.92 7.50 5.60
C GLU A 9 3.53 7.06 5.12
N ILE A 10 3.51 6.09 4.21
CA ILE A 10 2.27 5.50 3.68
C ILE A 10 1.51 4.78 4.80
N SER A 11 2.22 4.10 5.71
CA SER A 11 1.60 3.44 6.85
C SER A 11 0.98 4.41 7.85
N LYS A 12 1.48 5.64 7.95
CA LYS A 12 0.89 6.69 8.79
C LYS A 12 -0.30 7.35 8.09
N LYS A 13 -0.20 7.55 6.77
CA LYS A 13 -1.19 8.30 5.98
C LYS A 13 -2.45 7.49 5.64
N TYR A 14 -2.28 6.20 5.30
CA TYR A 14 -3.38 5.33 4.90
C TYR A 14 -3.71 4.31 5.96
N SER A 15 -4.98 4.03 6.21
CA SER A 15 -5.38 2.97 7.15
C SER A 15 -5.50 1.60 6.45
N MET A 16 -5.51 0.52 7.23
CA MET A 16 -5.71 -0.85 6.71
C MET A 16 -6.99 -0.98 5.86
N ARG A 17 -8.02 -0.17 6.15
CA ARG A 17 -9.28 -0.15 5.40
C ARG A 17 -9.12 0.33 3.96
N GLU A 18 -8.14 1.18 3.69
CA GLU A 18 -7.88 1.75 2.36
C GLU A 18 -6.85 0.92 1.60
N LEU A 19 -5.86 0.38 2.32
CA LEU A 19 -4.85 -0.50 1.75
C LEU A 19 -5.44 -1.84 1.29
N ARG A 20 -6.46 -2.37 1.99
CA ARG A 20 -7.12 -3.64 1.66
C ARG A 20 -7.75 -3.70 0.26
N PRO A 21 -8.64 -2.77 -0.14
CA PRO A 21 -9.25 -2.79 -1.46
C PRO A 21 -8.22 -2.61 -2.58
N VAL A 22 -7.22 -1.75 -2.39
CA VAL A 22 -6.12 -1.59 -3.37
C VAL A 22 -5.31 -2.88 -3.46
N ALA A 23 -4.85 -3.44 -2.35
CA ALA A 23 -4.14 -4.71 -2.35
C ALA A 23 -4.93 -5.83 -3.02
N LYS A 24 -6.24 -5.90 -2.81
CA LYS A 24 -7.12 -6.86 -3.50
C LYS A 24 -7.20 -6.63 -5.01
N LYS A 25 -7.21 -5.37 -5.47
CA LYS A 25 -7.16 -5.00 -6.90
C LYS A 25 -5.89 -5.52 -7.58
N TYR A 26 -4.77 -5.55 -6.84
CA TYR A 26 -3.48 -6.07 -7.31
C TYR A 26 -3.24 -7.55 -6.96
N GLY A 27 -4.24 -8.27 -6.42
CA GLY A 27 -4.12 -9.70 -6.09
C GLY A 27 -3.25 -10.00 -4.86
N ILE A 28 -2.95 -9.00 -4.03
CA ILE A 28 -2.12 -9.13 -2.84
C ILE A 28 -2.96 -9.68 -1.69
N ALA A 29 -2.45 -10.71 -1.02
CA ALA A 29 -3.12 -11.30 0.13
C ALA A 29 -3.13 -10.32 1.31
N THR A 30 -4.33 -9.86 1.72
CA THR A 30 -4.50 -8.93 2.84
C THR A 30 -4.83 -9.60 4.17
N ARG A 31 -4.82 -10.94 4.19
CA ARG A 31 -5.19 -11.74 5.37
C ARG A 31 -3.93 -12.02 6.20
N CYS A 32 -3.96 -11.69 7.49
CA CYS A 32 -2.87 -11.89 8.45
C CYS A 32 -1.52 -11.22 8.12
N VAL A 33 -1.49 -10.29 7.16
CA VAL A 33 -0.29 -9.52 6.80
C VAL A 33 -0.22 -8.20 7.55
N LYS A 34 1.01 -7.76 7.84
CA LYS A 34 1.25 -6.45 8.47
C LYS A 34 0.96 -5.35 7.46
N LYS A 35 0.54 -4.19 7.96
CA LYS A 35 0.25 -3.01 7.14
C LYS A 35 1.43 -2.60 6.24
N ILE A 36 2.64 -2.62 6.79
CA ILE A 36 3.89 -2.33 6.08
C ILE A 36 4.16 -3.37 5.00
N ASP A 37 3.80 -4.63 5.24
CA ASP A 37 3.95 -5.74 4.28
C ASP A 37 3.05 -5.53 3.07
N ILE A 38 1.79 -5.11 3.30
CA ILE A 38 0.87 -4.74 2.21
C ILE A 38 1.46 -3.59 1.39
N ILE A 39 2.01 -2.57 2.06
CA ILE A 39 2.61 -1.40 1.39
C ILE A 39 3.85 -1.79 0.58
N LYS A 40 4.70 -2.68 1.11
CA LYS A 40 5.87 -3.21 0.38
C LYS A 40 5.50 -4.14 -0.76
N ALA A 41 4.40 -4.89 -0.62
CA ALA A 41 3.89 -5.79 -1.65
C ALA A 41 3.16 -5.03 -2.77
N LEU A 42 2.67 -3.81 -2.48
CA LEU A 42 2.04 -2.95 -3.48
C LEU A 42 3.09 -2.39 -4.45
N PRO A 43 2.85 -2.47 -5.77
CA PRO A 43 3.73 -1.83 -6.73
C PRO A 43 3.66 -0.30 -6.56
N PRO A 44 4.73 0.44 -6.91
CA PRO A 44 4.80 1.90 -6.72
C PRO A 44 3.68 2.66 -7.46
N GLU A 45 3.16 2.11 -8.56
CA GLU A 45 2.01 2.66 -9.27
C GLU A 45 0.72 2.63 -8.43
N ALA A 46 0.51 1.55 -7.67
CA ALA A 46 -0.64 1.42 -6.77
C ALA A 46 -0.57 2.39 -5.59
N LEU A 47 0.64 2.63 -5.09
CA LEU A 47 0.89 3.61 -4.03
C LEU A 47 0.72 5.05 -4.54
N ALA A 48 1.06 5.30 -5.80
CA ALA A 48 0.79 6.58 -6.46
C ALA A 48 -0.72 6.83 -6.65
N GLU A 49 -1.52 5.81 -6.96
CA GLU A 49 -3.00 5.92 -6.99
C GLU A 49 -3.59 6.31 -5.62
N LEU A 50 -2.98 5.84 -4.54
CA LEU A 50 -3.39 6.18 -3.17
C LEU A 50 -3.03 7.63 -2.78
N THR A 51 -1.96 8.19 -3.35
CA THR A 51 -1.40 9.52 -3.01
C THR A 51 -2.11 10.69 -3.69
N LYS A 52 -3.18 10.42 -4.43
CA LYS A 52 -3.94 11.41 -5.19
C LYS A 52 -4.96 12.17 -4.37
#